data_AF-A0A9E4KGE5-F1
#
_entry.id   AF-A0A9E4KGE5-F1
#
_cell.length_a   1.000
_cell.length_b   1.000
_cell.length_c   1.000
_cell.angle_alpha   90.00
_cell.angle_beta   90.00
_cell.angle_gamma   90.00
#
_symmetry.space_group_name_H-M   'P 1'
#
loop_
_entity.id
_entity.type
_entity.pdbx_description
1 polymer ?
#
loop_
_entity_poly.entity_id
_entity_poly.type
_entity_poly.pdbx_seq_one_letter_code
_entity_poly.pdbx_strand_id
1 'polypeptide(L)' 'IALSVRGCDYVYPGGITQGLPNMPAVFSGVGPFRHNDPADRPPEVFGGEVTVHTGPEHPSHVLLPVIPPR' A
#
# COMPACT_ATOMS: atom_id res chain seq x y z
N ILE A 1 9.36 -8.03 13.22
CA ILE A 1 8.75 -8.05 11.86
C ILE A 1 7.26 -7.83 12.05
N ALA A 2 6.62 -7.01 11.21
CA ALA A 2 5.18 -6.76 11.26
C ALA A 2 4.60 -6.74 9.83
N LEU A 3 3.32 -7.10 9.69
CA LEU A 3 2.58 -7.06 8.42
C LEU A 3 1.26 -6.31 8.63
N SER A 4 0.85 -5.53 7.63
CA SER A 4 -0.47 -4.90 7.57
C SER A 4 -1.03 -5.10 6.16
N VAL A 5 -2.26 -5.61 6.08
CA VAL A 5 -3.02 -5.74 4.82
C VAL A 5 -4.15 -4.73 4.87
N ARG A 6 -4.26 -3.88 3.84
CA ARG A 6 -5.23 -2.77 3.77
C ARG A 6 -5.75 -2.62 2.35
N GLY A 7 -6.96 -2.09 2.21
CA GLY A 7 -7.56 -1.69 0.94
C GLY A 7 -7.27 -0.24 0.55
N CYS A 8 -6.15 0.35 1.02
CA CYS A 8 -5.81 1.74 0.79
C CYS A 8 -4.30 1.97 0.69
N ASP A 9 -3.92 3.14 0.19
CA ASP A 9 -2.52 3.55 0.08
C ASP A 9 -1.81 3.58 1.44
N TYR A 10 -0.51 3.29 1.41
CA TYR A 10 0.33 3.38 2.60
C TYR A 10 0.42 4.83 3.10
N VAL A 11 0.37 4.99 4.43
CA VAL A 11 0.59 6.27 5.12
C VAL A 11 1.75 6.12 6.09
N TYR A 12 2.82 6.88 5.84
CA TYR A 12 3.96 7.02 6.71
C TYR A 12 3.55 7.67 8.04
N PRO A 13 3.80 7.02 9.19
CA PRO A 13 3.33 7.51 10.48
C PRO A 13 4.04 8.77 10.97
N GLY A 14 5.18 9.15 10.38
CA GLY A 14 5.95 10.33 10.78
C GLY A 14 5.37 11.67 10.30
N GLY A 15 4.16 11.69 9.76
CA GLY A 15 3.46 12.90 9.31
C GLY A 15 3.57 13.16 7.81
N ILE A 16 3.03 14.30 7.40
CA ILE A 16 3.03 14.74 6.00
C ILE A 16 4.26 15.60 5.69
N THR A 17 4.82 15.44 4.50
CA THR A 17 5.87 16.34 3.98
C THR A 17 5.34 17.13 2.80
N GLN A 18 5.85 18.35 2.61
CA GLN A 18 5.62 19.08 1.36
C GLN A 18 6.19 18.29 0.18
N GLY A 19 5.55 18.45 -0.97
CA GLY A 19 5.98 17.86 -2.23
C GLY A 19 7.25 18.50 -2.78
N LEU A 20 7.66 18.05 -3.95
CA LEU A 20 8.80 18.60 -4.68
C LEU A 20 8.36 19.81 -5.53
N PRO A 21 9.27 20.70 -5.95
CA PRO A 21 8.93 21.89 -6.76
C PRO A 21 8.06 21.58 -8.00
N ASN A 22 8.33 20.46 -8.68
CA ASN A 22 7.58 20.04 -9.87
C ASN A 22 6.47 19.01 -9.56
N MET A 23 6.30 18.63 -8.30
CA MET A 23 5.27 17.70 -7.83
C MET A 23 4.75 18.18 -6.47
N PRO A 24 4.00 19.30 -6.45
CA PRO A 24 3.69 20.06 -5.22
C PRO A 24 2.69 19.37 -4.30
N ALA A 25 2.18 18.19 -4.67
CA ALA A 25 1.28 17.40 -3.84
C ALA A 25 1.93 17.10 -2.47
N VAL A 26 1.16 17.20 -1.40
CA VAL A 26 1.59 16.76 -0.07
C VAL A 26 1.88 15.27 -0.11
N PHE A 27 3.04 14.82 0.37
CA PHE A 27 3.37 13.39 0.41
C PHE A 27 3.09 12.81 1.80
N SER A 28 2.44 11.66 1.79
CA SER A 28 2.08 10.89 2.99
C SER A 28 2.82 9.57 3.10
N GLY A 29 3.81 9.29 2.22
CA GLY A 29 4.55 8.02 2.16
C GLY A 29 4.57 7.38 0.78
N VAL A 30 3.58 7.64 -0.07
CA VAL A 30 3.49 7.14 -1.46
C VAL A 30 3.84 8.21 -2.52
N GLY A 31 4.45 9.33 -2.10
CA GLY A 31 4.73 10.45 -3.00
C GLY A 31 3.44 11.04 -3.60
N PRO A 32 3.46 11.48 -4.88
CA PRO A 32 2.28 11.97 -5.58
C PRO A 32 1.41 10.84 -6.17
N PHE A 33 1.79 9.58 -6.03
CA PHE A 33 1.17 8.43 -6.71
C PHE A 33 0.08 7.79 -5.84
N ARG A 34 -1.06 8.48 -5.73
CA ARG A 34 -2.23 7.98 -4.98
C ARG A 34 -3.22 7.28 -5.88
N HIS A 35 -3.96 6.33 -5.33
CA HIS A 35 -5.02 5.59 -5.99
C HIS A 35 -6.41 6.15 -5.65
N ASN A 36 -6.59 7.47 -5.75
CA ASN A 36 -7.81 8.17 -5.30
C ASN A 36 -8.51 8.97 -6.41
N ASP A 37 -8.00 8.97 -7.63
CA ASP A 37 -8.66 9.59 -8.78
C ASP A 37 -9.82 8.67 -9.24
N PRO A 38 -11.09 9.10 -9.17
CA PRO A 38 -12.22 8.28 -9.57
C PRO A 38 -12.31 8.04 -11.08
N ALA A 39 -11.66 8.87 -11.92
CA ALA A 39 -11.61 8.66 -13.36
C ALA A 39 -10.62 7.55 -13.75
N ASP A 40 -9.49 7.47 -13.05
CA ASP A 40 -8.49 6.41 -13.23
C ASP A 40 -8.86 5.13 -12.47
N ARG A 41 -9.46 5.28 -11.28
CA ARG A 41 -9.81 4.18 -10.38
C ARG A 41 -11.29 4.20 -9.97
N PRO A 42 -12.22 3.92 -10.92
CA PRO A 42 -13.65 3.90 -10.66
C PRO A 42 -14.04 2.87 -9.59
N PRO A 43 -14.88 3.23 -8.60
CA PRO A 43 -15.24 2.34 -7.49
C PRO A 43 -16.01 1.09 -7.95
N GLU A 44 -16.75 1.16 -9.04
CA GLU A 44 -17.45 0.01 -9.63
C GLU A 44 -16.50 -1.09 -10.12
N VAL A 45 -15.23 -0.76 -10.37
CA VAL A 45 -14.18 -1.73 -10.76
C VAL A 45 -13.29 -2.11 -9.56
N PHE A 46 -12.92 -1.12 -8.74
CA PHE A 46 -11.87 -1.29 -7.72
C PHE A 46 -12.37 -1.33 -6.26
N GLY A 47 -13.65 -1.07 -6.01
CA GLY A 47 -14.25 -1.00 -4.68
C GLY A 47 -14.90 -2.30 -4.19
N GLY A 48 -14.61 -3.44 -4.84
CA GLY A 48 -15.16 -4.74 -4.49
C GLY A 48 -14.61 -5.33 -3.19
N GLU A 49 -15.27 -6.38 -2.70
CA GLU A 49 -14.77 -7.20 -1.59
C GLU A 49 -13.59 -8.06 -2.06
N VAL A 50 -12.48 -8.02 -1.31
CA VAL A 50 -11.28 -8.82 -1.59
C VAL A 50 -11.05 -9.80 -0.45
N THR A 51 -11.09 -11.10 -0.77
CA THR A 51 -10.81 -12.17 0.18
C THR A 51 -9.38 -12.67 0.02
N VAL A 52 -8.62 -12.71 1.13
CA VAL A 52 -7.29 -13.34 1.16
C VAL A 52 -7.44 -14.73 1.79
N HIS A 53 -7.28 -15.76 0.98
CA HIS A 53 -7.30 -17.14 1.45
C HIS A 53 -5.95 -17.51 2.10
N THR A 54 -6.01 -18.12 3.29
CA THR A 54 -4.83 -18.52 4.07
C THR A 54 -5.10 -19.85 4.81
N GLY A 55 -4.06 -20.52 5.28
CA GLY A 55 -4.12 -21.78 6.03
C GLY A 55 -3.43 -22.96 5.31
N PRO A 56 -3.52 -24.18 5.87
CA PRO A 56 -2.83 -25.35 5.31
C PRO A 56 -3.23 -25.69 3.87
N GLU A 57 -4.50 -25.50 3.51
CA GLU A 57 -5.02 -25.74 2.16
C GLU A 57 -4.73 -24.57 1.19
N HIS A 58 -4.40 -23.39 1.73
CA HIS A 58 -4.13 -22.16 0.96
C HIS A 58 -2.90 -21.45 1.54
N PRO A 59 -1.67 -21.95 1.30
CA PRO A 59 -0.47 -21.51 2.01
C PRO A 59 0.10 -20.18 1.49
N SER A 60 -0.74 -19.14 1.45
CA SER A 60 -0.36 -17.77 1.13
C SER A 60 0.70 -17.29 2.12
N HIS A 61 1.81 -16.76 1.60
CA HIS A 61 2.94 -16.30 2.41
C HIS A 61 3.60 -15.06 1.78
N VAL A 62 4.32 -14.32 2.61
CA VAL A 62 5.17 -13.20 2.16
C VAL A 62 6.62 -13.68 2.22
N LEU A 63 7.32 -13.62 1.10
CA LEU A 63 8.75 -13.89 1.04
C LEU A 63 9.51 -12.69 1.58
N LEU A 64 10.31 -12.91 2.63
CA LEU A 64 11.11 -11.87 3.27
C LEU A 64 12.58 -12.00 2.87
N PRO A 65 13.26 -10.89 2.56
CA PRO A 65 14.69 -10.89 2.27
C PRO A 65 15.49 -10.96 3.59
N VAL A 66 15.41 -12.09 4.29
CA VAL A 66 16.13 -12.29 5.56
C VAL A 66 17.62 -12.50 5.26
N ILE A 67 18.46 -11.60 5.77
CA ILE A 67 19.92 -11.72 5.70
C ILE A 67 20.40 -12.43 6.98
N PRO A 68 21.06 -13.59 6.88
CA PRO A 68 21.57 -14.31 8.06
C PRO A 68 22.65 -13.52 8.82
N PRO A 69 22.81 -13.75 10.14
CA PRO A 69 23.97 -13.24 10.88
C PRO A 69 25.28 -13.83 10.32
N ARG A 70 26.40 -13.14 10.56
CA ARG A 70 27.75 -13.63 10.23
C ARG A 70 28.20 -14.73 11.17
#